data_AF-A0A0M4QQD2-F1
#
_entry.id   AF-A0A0M4QQD2-F1
#
_cell.length_a   1.000
_cell.length_b   1.000
_cell.length_c   1.000
_cell.angle_alpha   90.00
_cell.angle_beta   90.00
_cell.angle_gamma   90.00
#
_symmetry.space_group_name_H-M   'P 1'
#
loop_
_entity.id
_entity.type
_entity.pdbx_description
1 polymer ?
#
loop_
_entity_poly.entity_id
_entity_poly.type
_entity_poly.pdbx_seq_one_letter_code
_entity_poly.pdbx_strand_id
1 'polypeptide(L)'
;MCDAASWWIVSDEWRAAYADAAAPQAPPSLPPPPRVHPAACTAALAARAAGPEGRAAADWWRGRPVPGPPALPVRAPASTDGRPPRFRRRLHRIAPADHAALRAQAARHRVTPTAVLLTAFTDVLAEWAGAGGFGVLLTLFDRPPGTAGVVGDFTSLVLHGTPETPHPVFAERAAATQARLFDELDHRAASALDVLAERSARTGAVHRLPVVFTSALGLDDGRSLEWIGEQVAALSSTPQVWLDHQVVDVAGELRLQWDGPEGVLPDDELDAVTARHAERVRLLATDPAAWGPAPDPAAPAPSPVPAPPVPAPGATVRADAADAVIPLRGGDDPDRPALVLVHPSGGDVLCYVELSRMIDRRFDVLAVADPHLSLPAPHTDAPETVPALAAAHLAALRAAGRRGPWLLGGWSMGGTLAQEMAVQLTAAGESVPLLVMVDSNDPAHIRPVPGTGTELDRAVAVRHLRALEAYLGADLDADGLTGPGAPPDLVAAVADRLRDHGLLGRAEPDAAVVGRLAVTARHLRALAAHRARRLDATGTATVLVRADRRAPRNSGIGMGVDDTPPGAGPDLGWSAHLAGPLHTVGVDAHHYGVLHRPALPDVGAAIDAALLALLERIA
;
A
#
# COMPACT_ATOMS: atom_id res chain seq x y z
N MET A 1 -9.40 -7.37 -17.71
CA MET A 1 -9.37 -6.80 -16.34
C MET A 1 -10.56 -5.90 -16.22
N CYS A 2 -11.44 -6.15 -15.26
CA CYS A 2 -12.66 -5.39 -15.06
C CYS A 2 -13.06 -5.43 -13.58
N ASP A 3 -13.72 -4.38 -13.11
CA ASP A 3 -14.28 -4.37 -11.76
C ASP A 3 -15.51 -5.29 -11.63
N ALA A 4 -16.00 -5.50 -10.41
CA ALA A 4 -17.16 -6.36 -10.16
C ALA A 4 -18.43 -5.86 -10.88
N ALA A 5 -18.62 -4.53 -11.00
CA ALA A 5 -19.76 -3.97 -11.73
C ALA A 5 -19.67 -4.27 -13.24
N SER A 6 -18.47 -4.30 -13.81
CA SER A 6 -18.21 -4.61 -15.21
C SER A 6 -18.37 -6.10 -15.48
N TRP A 7 -18.03 -6.94 -14.50
CA TRP A 7 -18.23 -8.39 -14.62
C TRP A 7 -19.70 -8.74 -14.84
N TRP A 8 -20.62 -8.00 -14.23
CA TRP A 8 -22.05 -8.20 -14.48
C TRP A 8 -22.45 -7.92 -15.94
N ILE A 9 -21.85 -6.91 -16.58
CA ILE A 9 -22.07 -6.62 -18.02
C ILE A 9 -21.60 -7.82 -18.86
N VAL A 10 -20.39 -8.33 -18.57
CA VAL A 10 -19.84 -9.50 -19.24
C VAL A 10 -20.73 -10.74 -19.02
N SER A 11 -21.21 -10.95 -17.80
CA SER A 11 -22.08 -12.09 -17.47
C SER A 11 -23.42 -12.00 -18.21
N ASP A 12 -24.02 -10.82 -18.30
CA ASP A 12 -25.29 -10.60 -19.00
C ASP A 12 -25.14 -10.85 -20.51
N GLU A 13 -24.10 -10.30 -21.14
CA GLU A 13 -23.81 -10.52 -22.57
C GLU A 13 -23.49 -11.99 -22.85
N TRP A 14 -22.73 -12.65 -21.97
CA TRP A 14 -22.44 -14.07 -22.08
C TRP A 14 -23.71 -14.92 -21.96
N ARG A 15 -24.58 -14.63 -20.99
CA ARG A 15 -25.86 -15.31 -20.82
C ARG A 15 -26.73 -15.18 -22.08
N ALA A 16 -26.81 -13.98 -22.64
CA ALA A 16 -27.57 -13.70 -23.86
C ALA A 16 -27.03 -14.50 -25.05
N ALA A 17 -25.71 -14.46 -25.28
CA ALA A 17 -25.07 -15.20 -26.36
C ALA A 17 -25.24 -16.73 -26.20
N TYR A 18 -25.18 -17.24 -24.97
CA TYR A 18 -25.39 -18.66 -24.68
C TYR A 18 -26.83 -19.10 -24.95
N ALA A 19 -27.82 -18.30 -24.55
CA ALA A 19 -29.23 -18.56 -24.82
C ALA A 19 -29.55 -18.51 -26.33
N ASP A 20 -28.98 -17.54 -27.05
CA ASP A 20 -29.16 -17.39 -28.50
C ASP A 20 -28.52 -18.54 -29.30
N ALA A 21 -27.36 -19.05 -28.86
CA ALA A 21 -26.71 -20.21 -29.49
C ALA A 21 -27.55 -21.50 -29.37
N ALA A 22 -28.44 -21.60 -28.39
CA ALA A 22 -29.41 -22.69 -28.25
C ALA A 22 -30.62 -22.54 -29.18
N ALA A 23 -30.79 -21.40 -29.85
CA ALA A 23 -31.85 -21.11 -30.82
C ALA A 23 -31.28 -21.06 -32.27
N PRO A 24 -31.46 -22.11 -33.09
CA PRO A 24 -30.65 -22.35 -34.30
C PRO A 24 -30.92 -21.44 -35.53
N GLN A 25 -31.58 -20.28 -35.39
CA GLN A 25 -32.02 -19.49 -36.55
C GLN A 25 -31.71 -17.98 -36.54
N ALA A 26 -30.95 -17.45 -35.59
CA ALA A 26 -30.47 -16.07 -35.68
C ALA A 26 -29.05 -15.91 -35.10
N PRO A 27 -28.19 -15.04 -35.68
CA PRO A 27 -26.93 -14.67 -35.03
C PRO A 27 -27.23 -14.02 -33.67
N PRO A 28 -26.39 -14.27 -32.64
CA PRO A 28 -26.63 -13.73 -31.30
C PRO A 28 -26.74 -12.22 -31.35
N SER A 29 -27.83 -11.66 -30.80
CA SER A 29 -28.04 -10.21 -30.81
C SER A 29 -27.28 -9.59 -29.63
N LEU A 30 -25.96 -9.52 -29.75
CA LEU A 30 -25.16 -8.75 -28.81
C LEU A 30 -25.55 -7.26 -28.93
N PRO A 31 -25.60 -6.53 -27.81
CA PRO A 31 -25.78 -5.09 -27.85
C PRO A 31 -24.68 -4.45 -28.71
N PRO A 32 -24.97 -3.33 -29.40
CA PRO A 32 -23.95 -2.64 -30.17
C PRO A 32 -22.79 -2.23 -29.24
N PRO A 33 -21.54 -2.24 -29.74
CA PRO A 33 -20.39 -1.90 -28.91
C PRO A 33 -20.58 -0.50 -28.31
N PRO A 34 -20.17 -0.30 -27.03
CA PRO A 34 -20.31 1.00 -26.41
C PRO A 34 -19.56 2.07 -27.21
N ARG A 35 -20.18 3.24 -27.34
CA ARG A 35 -19.59 4.38 -28.08
C ARG A 35 -18.33 4.94 -27.41
N VAL A 36 -18.14 4.64 -26.13
CA VAL A 36 -17.03 5.13 -25.32
C VAL A 36 -16.08 3.97 -25.05
N HIS A 37 -14.81 4.17 -25.38
CA HIS A 37 -13.78 3.19 -25.12
C HIS A 37 -13.41 3.18 -23.63
N PRO A 38 -13.14 2.02 -22.99
CA PRO A 38 -12.75 1.94 -21.58
C PRO A 38 -11.56 2.85 -21.23
N ALA A 39 -10.56 2.96 -22.11
CA ALA A 39 -9.40 3.84 -21.91
C ALA A 39 -9.79 5.33 -21.76
N ALA A 40 -10.84 5.80 -22.45
CA ALA A 40 -11.32 7.17 -22.31
C ALA A 40 -11.94 7.41 -20.92
N CYS A 41 -12.56 6.37 -20.35
CA CYS A 41 -13.16 6.42 -19.02
C CYS A 41 -12.07 6.45 -17.94
N THR A 42 -11.04 5.61 -18.05
CA THR A 42 -9.87 5.65 -17.15
C THR A 42 -9.13 6.99 -17.26
N ALA A 43 -8.98 7.52 -18.48
CA ALA A 43 -8.39 8.84 -18.69
C ALA A 43 -9.24 9.96 -18.05
N ALA A 44 -10.57 9.87 -18.09
CA ALA A 44 -11.46 10.82 -17.44
C ALA A 44 -11.33 10.79 -15.91
N LEU A 45 -11.22 9.59 -15.31
CA LEU A 45 -10.96 9.45 -13.88
C LEU A 45 -9.61 10.05 -13.48
N ALA A 46 -8.55 9.76 -14.24
CA ALA A 46 -7.23 10.34 -14.03
C ALA A 46 -7.22 11.87 -14.20
N ALA A 47 -7.94 12.40 -15.20
CA ALA A 47 -8.07 13.82 -15.43
C ALA A 47 -8.83 14.53 -14.30
N ARG A 48 -9.85 13.89 -13.73
CA ARG A 48 -10.59 14.40 -12.57
C ARG A 48 -9.71 14.48 -11.33
N ALA A 49 -8.93 13.43 -11.07
CA ALA A 49 -7.94 13.40 -9.98
C ALA A 49 -6.83 14.45 -10.16
N ALA A 50 -6.36 14.69 -11.39
CA ALA A 50 -5.38 15.74 -11.68
C ALA A 50 -5.98 17.16 -11.79
N GLY A 51 -7.31 17.26 -11.83
CA GLY A 51 -8.05 18.48 -12.07
C GLY A 51 -8.30 19.32 -10.81
N PRO A 52 -9.12 20.39 -10.92
CA PRO A 52 -9.52 21.21 -9.78
C PRO A 52 -10.24 20.42 -8.68
N GLU A 53 -11.07 19.44 -9.07
CA GLU A 53 -11.80 18.57 -8.13
C GLU A 53 -10.84 17.71 -7.29
N GLY A 54 -9.88 17.05 -7.94
CA GLY A 54 -8.88 16.25 -7.21
C GLY A 54 -7.97 17.09 -6.32
N ARG A 55 -7.59 18.31 -6.72
CA ARG A 55 -6.85 19.24 -5.84
C ARG A 55 -7.67 19.65 -4.62
N ALA A 56 -8.93 20.02 -4.81
CA ALA A 56 -9.83 20.36 -3.69
C ALA A 56 -10.03 19.18 -2.74
N ALA A 57 -10.17 17.96 -3.28
CA ALA A 57 -10.23 16.73 -2.50
C ALA A 57 -8.96 16.48 -1.69
N ALA A 58 -7.78 16.64 -2.29
CA ALA A 58 -6.50 16.50 -1.59
C ALA A 58 -6.33 17.55 -0.48
N ASP A 59 -6.68 18.82 -0.75
CA ASP A 59 -6.65 19.90 0.25
C ASP A 59 -7.58 19.59 1.43
N TRP A 60 -8.78 19.08 1.17
CA TRP A 60 -9.74 18.67 2.19
C TRP A 60 -9.18 17.56 3.10
N TRP A 61 -8.57 16.53 2.50
CA TRP A 61 -7.94 15.44 3.25
C TRP A 61 -6.74 15.92 4.07
N ARG A 62 -5.91 16.83 3.54
CA ARG A 62 -4.80 17.45 4.28
C ARG A 62 -5.27 18.24 5.50
N GLY A 63 -6.48 18.80 5.46
CA GLY A 63 -7.07 19.53 6.57
C GLY A 63 -7.61 18.65 7.70
N ARG A 64 -7.59 17.31 7.55
CA ARG A 64 -8.23 16.37 8.48
C ARG A 64 -7.27 15.29 8.99
N PRO A 65 -7.49 14.77 10.20
CA PRO A 65 -6.76 13.61 10.68
C PRO A 65 -7.21 12.35 9.91
N VAL A 66 -6.29 11.78 9.12
CA VAL A 66 -6.32 10.37 8.69
C VAL A 66 -6.18 9.46 9.92
N PRO A 67 -7.13 8.55 10.17
CA PRO A 67 -7.06 7.59 11.27
C PRO A 67 -6.08 6.45 10.96
N GLY A 68 -5.55 5.83 12.02
CA GLY A 68 -4.70 4.64 11.92
C GLY A 68 -5.49 3.34 11.73
N PRO A 69 -4.83 2.17 11.60
CA PRO A 69 -5.51 0.89 11.47
C PRO A 69 -6.22 0.45 12.75
N PRO A 70 -7.23 -0.44 12.67
CA PRO A 70 -7.77 -1.11 13.85
C PRO A 70 -6.71 -2.02 14.48
N ALA A 71 -6.65 -2.04 15.81
CA ALA A 71 -5.71 -2.87 16.58
C ALA A 71 -6.18 -4.34 16.65
N LEU A 72 -6.18 -5.02 15.50
CA LEU A 72 -6.59 -6.42 15.39
C LEU A 72 -5.55 -7.36 16.03
N PRO A 73 -5.96 -8.51 16.60
CA PRO A 73 -5.06 -9.46 17.27
C PRO A 73 -4.28 -10.31 16.26
N VAL A 74 -3.35 -9.68 15.54
CA VAL A 74 -2.53 -10.34 14.54
C VAL A 74 -1.60 -11.36 15.20
N ARG A 75 -1.66 -12.61 14.73
CA ARG A 75 -0.73 -13.67 15.11
C ARG A 75 0.42 -13.69 14.12
N ALA A 76 1.62 -13.98 14.62
CA ALA A 76 2.74 -14.35 13.76
C ALA A 76 2.34 -15.60 12.95
N PRO A 77 2.62 -15.65 11.64
CA PRO A 77 2.20 -16.79 10.81
C PRO A 77 2.79 -18.08 11.38
N ALA A 78 1.94 -19.09 11.62
CA ALA A 78 2.36 -20.41 12.11
C ALA A 78 3.08 -21.26 11.06
N SER A 79 3.21 -20.78 9.82
CA SER A 79 3.71 -21.55 8.68
C SER A 79 5.24 -21.49 8.58
N THR A 80 5.90 -22.57 8.99
CA THR A 80 7.30 -22.92 8.68
C THR A 80 7.52 -23.38 7.23
N ASP A 81 6.48 -23.34 6.39
CA ASP A 81 6.40 -24.19 5.19
C ASP A 81 6.53 -23.39 3.86
N GLY A 82 6.71 -22.07 3.93
CA GLY A 82 6.97 -21.22 2.75
C GLY A 82 5.84 -21.14 1.73
N ARG A 83 4.58 -21.44 2.12
CA ARG A 83 3.39 -21.30 1.25
C ARG A 83 2.71 -19.95 1.48
N PRO A 84 2.14 -19.31 0.45
CA PRO A 84 1.38 -18.07 0.63
C PRO A 84 0.22 -18.30 1.62
N PRO A 85 -0.15 -17.28 2.43
CA PRO A 85 -1.25 -17.40 3.36
C PRO A 85 -2.52 -17.75 2.57
N ARG A 86 -3.12 -18.89 2.91
CA ARG A 86 -4.41 -19.28 2.33
C ARG A 86 -5.47 -18.32 2.85
N PHE A 87 -6.24 -17.71 1.98
CA PHE A 87 -7.41 -16.95 2.43
C PHE A 87 -8.60 -17.88 2.58
N ARG A 88 -9.40 -17.65 3.62
CA ARG A 88 -10.63 -18.38 3.87
C ARG A 88 -11.81 -17.43 3.91
N ARG A 89 -12.78 -17.69 3.03
CA ARG A 89 -14.07 -17.00 3.02
C ARG A 89 -14.99 -17.51 4.12
N ARG A 90 -15.49 -16.60 4.93
CA ARG A 90 -16.60 -16.81 5.86
C ARG A 90 -17.83 -16.12 5.28
N LEU A 91 -18.82 -16.91 4.89
CA LEU A 91 -20.06 -16.43 4.28
C LEU A 91 -21.21 -16.57 5.27
N HIS A 92 -21.86 -15.45 5.58
CA HIS A 92 -23.14 -15.43 6.29
C HIS A 92 -24.24 -14.94 5.34
N ARG A 93 -25.37 -15.63 5.37
CA ARG A 93 -26.53 -15.34 4.53
C ARG A 93 -27.67 -14.78 5.38
N ILE A 94 -28.21 -13.64 4.97
CA ILE A 94 -29.38 -13.01 5.57
C ILE A 94 -30.56 -13.23 4.63
N ALA A 95 -31.58 -13.93 5.13
CA ALA A 95 -32.72 -14.35 4.33
C ALA A 95 -33.41 -13.16 3.63
N PRO A 96 -34.03 -13.35 2.46
CA PRO A 96 -34.67 -12.26 1.72
C PRO A 96 -35.69 -11.45 2.54
N ALA A 97 -36.43 -12.11 3.44
CA ALA A 97 -37.39 -11.44 4.32
C ALA A 97 -36.69 -10.48 5.31
N ASP A 98 -35.63 -10.94 5.97
CA ASP A 98 -34.85 -10.13 6.90
C ASP A 98 -34.11 -9.01 6.18
N HIS A 99 -33.58 -9.28 4.98
CA HIS A 99 -32.92 -8.27 4.17
C HIS A 99 -33.91 -7.16 3.71
N ALA A 100 -35.11 -7.54 3.27
CA ALA A 100 -36.17 -6.58 2.96
C ALA A 100 -36.60 -5.78 4.21
N ALA A 101 -36.69 -6.45 5.37
CA ALA A 101 -36.99 -5.79 6.64
C ALA A 101 -35.90 -4.80 7.05
N LEU A 102 -34.61 -5.16 6.91
CA LEU A 102 -33.47 -4.27 7.16
C LEU A 102 -33.54 -3.01 6.29
N ARG A 103 -33.84 -3.16 4.99
CA ARG A 103 -34.04 -2.01 4.07
C ARG A 103 -35.20 -1.13 4.51
N ALA A 104 -36.30 -1.73 4.96
CA ALA A 104 -37.45 -0.99 5.47
C ALA A 104 -37.12 -0.22 6.78
N GLN A 105 -36.35 -0.83 7.68
CA GLN A 105 -35.89 -0.15 8.89
C GLN A 105 -34.92 0.99 8.58
N ALA A 106 -33.94 0.76 7.69
CA ALA A 106 -33.03 1.79 7.21
C ALA A 106 -33.80 3.00 6.64
N ALA A 107 -34.82 2.74 5.81
CA ALA A 107 -35.70 3.78 5.27
C ALA A 107 -36.48 4.54 6.35
N ARG A 108 -37.01 3.84 7.38
CA ARG A 108 -37.71 4.48 8.52
C ARG A 108 -36.79 5.42 9.31
N HIS A 109 -35.54 5.02 9.49
CA HIS A 109 -34.51 5.83 10.15
C HIS A 109 -33.80 6.82 9.22
N ARG A 110 -34.22 6.92 7.95
CA ARG A 110 -33.67 7.82 6.93
C ARG A 110 -32.17 7.65 6.68
N VAL A 111 -31.71 6.40 6.76
CA VAL A 111 -30.33 6.01 6.47
C VAL A 111 -30.29 4.98 5.35
N THR A 112 -29.16 4.91 4.64
CA THR A 112 -28.94 3.95 3.56
C THR A 112 -28.57 2.57 4.12
N PRO A 113 -28.94 1.48 3.43
CA PRO A 113 -28.49 0.14 3.82
C PRO A 113 -26.97 0.00 3.92
N THR A 114 -26.21 0.66 3.03
CA THR A 114 -24.75 0.70 3.08
C THR A 114 -24.24 1.33 4.38
N ALA A 115 -24.80 2.47 4.80
CA ALA A 115 -24.40 3.10 6.06
C ALA A 115 -24.73 2.22 7.26
N VAL A 116 -25.89 1.57 7.30
CA VAL A 116 -26.28 0.64 8.37
C VAL A 116 -25.31 -0.53 8.49
N LEU A 117 -24.96 -1.15 7.35
CA LEU A 117 -24.05 -2.28 7.31
C LEU A 117 -22.62 -1.88 7.64
N LEU A 118 -22.16 -0.72 7.15
CA LEU A 118 -20.85 -0.17 7.51
C LEU A 118 -20.77 0.13 9.01
N THR A 119 -21.80 0.74 9.61
CA THR A 119 -21.86 0.98 11.06
C THR A 119 -21.84 -0.32 11.85
N ALA A 120 -22.66 -1.31 11.48
CA ALA A 120 -22.69 -2.61 12.14
C ALA A 120 -21.33 -3.33 12.05
N PHE A 121 -20.67 -3.25 10.90
CA PHE A 121 -19.33 -3.76 10.66
C PHE A 121 -18.28 -3.07 11.55
N THR A 122 -18.23 -1.74 11.52
CA THR A 122 -17.25 -0.98 12.30
C THR A 122 -17.49 -1.08 13.80
N ASP A 123 -18.74 -1.21 14.27
CA ASP A 123 -19.06 -1.44 15.69
C ASP A 123 -18.48 -2.78 16.15
N VAL A 124 -18.68 -3.85 15.38
CA VAL A 124 -18.17 -5.18 15.75
C VAL A 124 -16.65 -5.24 15.64
N LEU A 125 -16.04 -4.52 14.69
CA LEU A 125 -14.59 -4.37 14.62
C LEU A 125 -14.01 -3.59 15.81
N ALA A 126 -14.66 -2.51 16.24
CA ALA A 126 -14.24 -1.75 17.41
C ALA A 126 -14.34 -2.59 18.69
N GLU A 127 -15.40 -3.39 18.83
CA GLU A 127 -15.54 -4.35 19.92
C GLU A 127 -14.45 -5.42 19.88
N TRP A 128 -13.98 -5.85 18.71
CA TRP A 128 -12.90 -6.83 18.58
C TRP A 128 -11.51 -6.23 18.83
N ALA A 129 -11.24 -5.05 18.28
CA ALA A 129 -9.99 -4.32 18.46
C ALA A 129 -9.84 -3.70 19.85
N GLY A 130 -10.93 -3.62 20.63
CA GLY A 130 -10.95 -3.00 21.96
C GLY A 130 -10.89 -1.47 21.95
N ALA A 131 -10.94 -0.83 20.78
CA ALA A 131 -10.90 0.62 20.62
C ALA A 131 -11.59 1.09 19.33
N GLY A 132 -12.17 2.29 19.37
CA GLY A 132 -12.64 3.03 18.19
C GLY A 132 -11.55 3.91 17.56
N GLY A 133 -11.92 4.85 16.70
CA GLY A 133 -11.00 5.88 16.18
C GLY A 133 -10.05 5.41 15.07
N PHE A 134 -10.35 4.29 14.42
CA PHE A 134 -9.56 3.71 13.33
C PHE A 134 -10.16 3.99 11.94
N GLY A 135 -9.36 3.73 10.91
CA GLY A 135 -9.72 3.81 9.51
C GLY A 135 -10.02 2.46 8.88
N VAL A 136 -10.90 2.47 7.88
CA VAL A 136 -11.10 1.35 6.93
C VAL A 136 -11.06 1.89 5.51
N LEU A 137 -10.67 1.05 4.55
CA LEU A 137 -10.72 1.38 3.13
C LEU A 137 -12.09 1.01 2.56
N LEU A 138 -12.72 1.93 1.84
CA LEU A 138 -13.96 1.70 1.12
C LEU A 138 -13.69 1.51 -0.36
N THR A 139 -14.22 0.43 -0.92
CA THR A 139 -14.17 0.16 -2.36
C THR A 139 -15.40 0.75 -3.04
N LEU A 140 -15.18 1.60 -4.05
CA LEU A 140 -16.21 2.24 -4.86
C LEU A 140 -16.10 1.81 -6.33
N PHE A 141 -17.24 1.75 -7.01
CA PHE A 141 -17.33 1.54 -8.46
C PHE A 141 -17.64 2.88 -9.15
N ASP A 142 -16.62 3.73 -9.28
CA ASP A 142 -16.75 5.16 -9.62
C ASP A 142 -16.86 5.37 -11.14
N ARG A 143 -18.00 4.97 -11.70
CA ARG A 143 -18.25 5.02 -13.15
C ARG A 143 -18.59 6.43 -13.62
N PRO A 144 -17.86 7.00 -14.60
CA PRO A 144 -18.24 8.25 -15.22
C PRO A 144 -19.62 8.17 -15.89
N PRO A 145 -20.40 9.27 -15.97
CA PRO A 145 -21.66 9.29 -16.71
C PRO A 145 -21.48 8.87 -18.18
N GLY A 146 -22.49 8.19 -18.74
CA GLY A 146 -22.47 7.75 -20.15
C GLY A 146 -21.61 6.51 -20.43
N THR A 147 -21.11 5.84 -19.39
CA THR A 147 -20.32 4.59 -19.49
C THR A 147 -21.15 3.33 -19.24
N ALA A 148 -22.48 3.44 -19.31
CA ALA A 148 -23.38 2.30 -19.20
C ALA A 148 -23.08 1.31 -20.34
N GLY A 149 -22.69 0.09 -20.00
CA GLY A 149 -22.27 -0.96 -20.95
C GLY A 149 -20.77 -1.01 -21.24
N VAL A 150 -19.95 -0.14 -20.64
CA VAL A 150 -18.48 -0.21 -20.79
C VAL A 150 -17.89 -1.18 -19.77
N VAL A 151 -17.14 -2.17 -20.27
CA VAL A 151 -16.34 -3.10 -19.46
C VAL A 151 -14.96 -2.48 -19.21
N GLY A 152 -14.64 -2.22 -17.95
CA GLY A 152 -13.37 -1.66 -17.51
C GLY A 152 -13.18 -1.76 -16.00
N ASP A 153 -12.05 -1.27 -15.51
CA ASP A 153 -11.79 -1.10 -14.08
C ASP A 153 -12.03 0.36 -13.69
N PHE A 154 -13.11 0.58 -12.94
CA PHE A 154 -13.51 1.88 -12.39
C PHE A 154 -13.43 1.87 -10.87
N THR A 155 -12.65 0.96 -10.30
CA THR A 155 -12.48 0.84 -8.85
C THR A 155 -11.76 2.05 -8.30
N SER A 156 -12.34 2.69 -7.29
CA SER A 156 -11.71 3.77 -6.52
C SER A 156 -11.73 3.42 -5.04
N LEU A 157 -10.71 3.85 -4.31
CA LEU A 157 -10.59 3.62 -2.87
C LEU A 157 -10.78 4.92 -2.13
N VAL A 158 -11.66 4.92 -1.13
CA VAL A 158 -11.91 6.07 -0.24
C VAL A 158 -11.61 5.66 1.19
N LEU A 159 -11.00 6.57 1.93
CA LEU A 159 -10.71 6.39 3.34
C LEU A 159 -11.98 6.68 4.16
N HIS A 160 -12.33 5.80 5.08
CA HIS A 160 -13.41 6.03 6.04
C HIS A 160 -12.90 6.02 7.47
N GLY A 161 -13.18 7.08 8.22
CA GLY A 161 -12.79 7.17 9.63
C GLY A 161 -13.92 6.90 10.61
N THR A 162 -13.65 6.06 11.60
CA THR A 162 -14.58 5.76 12.70
C THR A 162 -14.37 6.73 13.87
N PRO A 163 -15.42 7.02 14.67
CA PRO A 163 -15.26 7.84 15.87
C PRO A 163 -14.53 7.08 16.99
N GLU A 164 -13.76 7.79 17.82
CA GLU A 164 -13.17 7.20 19.04
C GLU A 164 -14.25 6.77 20.05
N THR A 165 -15.28 7.60 20.21
CA THR A 165 -16.44 7.31 21.07
C THR A 165 -17.71 7.38 20.22
N PRO A 166 -18.30 6.23 19.86
CA PRO A 166 -19.51 6.19 19.06
C PRO A 166 -20.76 6.56 19.88
N HIS A 167 -21.78 7.11 19.22
CA HIS A 167 -23.04 7.48 19.89
C HIS A 167 -23.76 6.24 20.46
N PRO A 168 -24.39 6.28 21.65
CA PRO A 168 -24.98 5.08 22.27
C PRO A 168 -26.17 4.48 21.49
N VAL A 169 -26.91 5.31 20.76
CA VAL A 169 -28.06 4.91 19.92
C VAL A 169 -27.59 4.53 18.52
N PHE A 170 -27.93 3.32 18.05
CA PHE A 170 -27.49 2.81 16.74
C PHE A 170 -28.00 3.67 15.58
N ALA A 171 -29.26 4.11 15.60
CA ALA A 171 -29.82 4.95 14.53
C ALA A 171 -29.00 6.24 14.31
N GLU A 172 -28.56 6.88 15.40
CA GLU A 172 -27.72 8.09 15.36
C GLU A 172 -26.30 7.78 14.86
N ARG A 173 -25.74 6.60 15.22
CA ARG A 173 -24.46 6.15 14.64
C ARG A 173 -24.56 5.95 13.14
N ALA A 174 -25.61 5.26 12.68
CA ALA A 174 -25.84 5.03 11.25
C ALA A 174 -26.03 6.35 10.48
N ALA A 175 -26.74 7.32 11.06
CA ALA A 175 -26.90 8.65 10.48
C ALA A 175 -25.56 9.41 10.41
N ALA A 176 -24.74 9.34 11.45
CA ALA A 176 -23.41 9.95 11.48
C ALA A 176 -22.45 9.29 10.47
N THR A 177 -22.45 7.94 10.38
CA THR A 177 -21.69 7.19 9.37
C THR A 177 -22.12 7.59 7.97
N GLN A 178 -23.43 7.70 7.70
CA GLN A 178 -23.94 8.16 6.41
C GLN A 178 -23.48 9.59 6.06
N ALA A 179 -23.63 10.53 6.99
CA ALA A 179 -23.24 11.92 6.75
C ALA A 179 -21.74 12.02 6.43
N ARG A 180 -20.91 11.31 7.20
CA ARG A 180 -19.48 11.21 6.95
C ARG A 180 -19.16 10.55 5.60
N LEU A 181 -19.86 9.47 5.26
CA LEU A 181 -19.67 8.79 3.98
C LEU A 181 -19.97 9.75 2.81
N PHE A 182 -21.02 10.57 2.89
CA PHE A 182 -21.30 11.56 1.85
C PHE A 182 -20.20 12.62 1.74
N ASP A 183 -19.74 13.17 2.87
CA ASP A 183 -18.57 14.06 2.89
C ASP A 183 -17.36 13.40 2.21
N GLU A 184 -17.04 12.16 2.55
CA GLU A 184 -15.88 11.43 2.01
C GLU A 184 -16.05 11.12 0.50
N LEU A 185 -17.28 10.80 0.07
CA LEU A 185 -17.62 10.55 -1.33
C LEU A 185 -17.55 11.81 -2.19
N ASP A 186 -17.87 12.99 -1.64
CA ASP A 186 -17.72 14.27 -2.32
C ASP A 186 -16.25 14.61 -2.61
N HIS A 187 -15.33 13.97 -1.87
CA HIS A 187 -13.88 14.13 -2.02
C HIS A 187 -13.19 12.85 -2.55
N ARG A 188 -13.94 11.96 -3.21
CA ARG A 188 -13.42 10.69 -3.77
C ARG A 188 -12.44 10.85 -4.94
N ALA A 189 -12.29 12.05 -5.48
CA ALA A 189 -11.32 12.35 -6.53
C ALA A 189 -9.86 12.22 -6.03
N ALA A 190 -9.64 12.26 -4.71
CA ALA A 190 -8.38 11.89 -4.09
C ALA A 190 -8.41 10.40 -3.68
N SER A 191 -7.53 9.60 -4.26
CA SER A 191 -7.41 8.18 -3.92
C SER A 191 -6.96 8.02 -2.46
N ALA A 192 -7.59 7.11 -1.72
CA ALA A 192 -7.18 6.78 -0.35
C ALA A 192 -5.71 6.36 -0.27
N LEU A 193 -5.19 5.67 -1.29
CA LEU A 193 -3.79 5.28 -1.35
C LEU A 193 -2.88 6.49 -1.50
N ASP A 194 -3.29 7.48 -2.29
CA ASP A 194 -2.51 8.70 -2.49
C ASP A 194 -2.55 9.56 -1.22
N VAL A 195 -3.69 9.61 -0.51
CA VAL A 195 -3.82 10.27 0.80
C VAL A 195 -2.93 9.59 1.86
N LEU A 196 -2.92 8.26 1.92
CA LEU A 196 -2.07 7.49 2.83
C LEU A 196 -0.59 7.61 2.46
N ALA A 197 -0.25 7.58 1.17
CA ALA A 197 1.12 7.76 0.68
C ALA A 197 1.63 9.18 0.93
N GLU A 198 0.82 10.19 0.65
CA GLU A 198 1.13 11.59 0.96
C GLU A 198 1.31 11.76 2.46
N ARG A 199 0.45 11.18 3.29
CA ARG A 199 0.63 11.21 4.74
C ARG A 199 1.81 10.38 5.23
N SER A 200 2.21 9.32 4.55
CA SER A 200 3.36 8.52 4.98
C SER A 200 4.68 9.19 4.59
N ALA A 201 4.75 9.73 3.37
CA ALA A 201 5.82 10.64 2.95
C ALA A 201 5.83 11.87 3.85
N ARG A 202 4.63 12.38 4.16
CA ARG A 202 4.36 13.32 5.23
C ARG A 202 4.23 12.71 6.60
N THR A 203 4.84 11.62 7.02
CA THR A 203 4.97 11.29 8.47
C THR A 203 6.28 10.59 8.80
N GLY A 204 7.00 10.19 7.75
CA GLY A 204 7.87 9.03 7.77
C GLY A 204 7.13 7.72 8.13
N ALA A 205 6.03 7.73 8.87
CA ALA A 205 5.33 6.54 9.34
C ALA A 205 4.54 5.90 8.21
N VAL A 206 4.70 4.59 8.05
CA VAL A 206 3.95 3.85 7.04
C VAL A 206 2.53 3.67 7.56
N HIS A 207 1.59 4.44 7.01
CA HIS A 207 0.17 4.30 7.33
C HIS A 207 -0.43 3.20 6.46
N ARG A 208 -0.77 2.07 7.07
CA ARG A 208 -1.48 0.95 6.41
C ARG A 208 -2.87 0.83 6.98
N LEU A 209 -3.83 0.49 6.14
CA LEU A 209 -5.19 0.14 6.54
C LEU A 209 -5.52 -1.27 6.04
N PRO A 210 -5.38 -2.29 6.90
CA PRO A 210 -5.46 -3.68 6.50
C PRO A 210 -6.91 -4.20 6.42
N VAL A 211 -7.90 -3.31 6.48
CA VAL A 211 -9.32 -3.65 6.49
C VAL A 211 -10.03 -2.91 5.37
N VAL A 212 -10.68 -3.68 4.50
CA VAL A 212 -11.48 -3.20 3.38
C VAL A 212 -12.95 -3.49 3.62
N PHE A 213 -13.80 -2.55 3.25
CA PHE A 213 -15.24 -2.71 3.15
C PHE A 213 -15.68 -2.40 1.72
N THR A 214 -16.34 -3.36 1.09
CA THR A 214 -16.87 -3.24 -0.28
C THR A 214 -18.38 -3.37 -0.24
N SER A 215 -19.09 -2.30 -0.64
CA SER A 215 -20.54 -2.33 -0.79
C SER A 215 -20.90 -2.56 -2.25
N ALA A 216 -21.42 -3.75 -2.56
CA ALA A 216 -21.93 -4.11 -3.88
C ALA A 216 -23.47 -4.17 -3.91
N LEU A 217 -24.13 -3.53 -2.95
CA LEU A 217 -25.59 -3.49 -2.87
C LEU A 217 -26.16 -2.76 -4.09
N GLY A 218 -27.20 -3.33 -4.71
CA GLY A 218 -27.82 -2.76 -5.91
C GLY A 218 -26.96 -2.78 -7.18
N LEU A 219 -25.71 -3.30 -7.14
CA LEU A 219 -24.97 -3.62 -8.37
C LEU A 219 -25.50 -4.88 -9.03
N ASP A 220 -26.11 -5.74 -8.24
CA ASP A 220 -26.74 -6.96 -8.67
C ASP A 220 -28.26 -6.74 -8.80
N ASP A 221 -28.71 -6.24 -9.95
CA ASP A 221 -30.14 -5.97 -10.25
C ASP A 221 -30.91 -7.30 -10.50
N GLY A 222 -30.81 -8.24 -9.57
CA GLY A 222 -31.36 -9.61 -9.70
C GLY A 222 -30.55 -10.53 -10.62
N ARG A 223 -29.29 -10.16 -10.92
CA ARG A 223 -28.33 -11.00 -11.63
C ARG A 223 -27.79 -12.04 -10.64
N SER A 224 -27.16 -13.06 -11.18
CA SER A 224 -26.63 -14.19 -10.42
C SER A 224 -25.79 -14.99 -11.38
N LEU A 225 -24.67 -15.55 -10.92
CA LEU A 225 -23.85 -16.48 -11.71
C LEU A 225 -24.40 -17.91 -11.70
N GLU A 226 -25.48 -18.18 -10.95
CA GLU A 226 -26.07 -19.51 -10.80
C GLU A 226 -26.56 -20.12 -12.12
N TRP A 227 -26.78 -19.30 -13.16
CA TRP A 227 -27.09 -19.79 -14.51
C TRP A 227 -25.95 -20.55 -15.17
N ILE A 228 -24.69 -20.28 -14.79
CA ILE A 228 -23.50 -20.99 -15.27
C ILE A 228 -23.26 -22.25 -14.42
N GLY A 229 -23.78 -22.26 -13.18
CA GLY A 229 -23.69 -23.37 -12.24
C GLY A 229 -23.55 -22.90 -10.79
N GLU A 230 -23.43 -23.85 -9.88
CA GLU A 230 -23.19 -23.57 -8.47
C GLU A 230 -21.78 -23.00 -8.25
N GLN A 231 -21.68 -21.87 -7.55
CA GLN A 231 -20.39 -21.30 -7.17
C GLN A 231 -19.78 -22.12 -6.03
N VAL A 232 -18.82 -22.98 -6.37
CA VAL A 232 -18.13 -23.87 -5.41
C VAL A 232 -17.03 -23.17 -4.61
N ALA A 233 -16.43 -22.11 -5.14
CA ALA A 233 -15.39 -21.31 -4.48
C ALA A 233 -15.34 -19.89 -5.05
N ALA A 234 -15.01 -18.91 -4.20
CA ALA A 234 -14.61 -17.57 -4.60
C ALA A 234 -13.75 -16.94 -3.50
N LEU A 235 -12.81 -16.11 -3.91
CA LEU A 235 -11.84 -15.47 -3.03
C LEU A 235 -11.56 -14.06 -3.52
N SER A 236 -11.54 -13.10 -2.58
CA SER A 236 -10.89 -11.82 -2.79
C SER A 236 -9.59 -11.80 -2.01
N SER A 237 -8.50 -11.45 -2.69
CA SER A 237 -7.20 -11.21 -2.06
C SER A 237 -6.68 -9.87 -2.55
N THR A 238 -6.60 -8.91 -1.63
CA THR A 238 -5.99 -7.61 -1.91
C THR A 238 -4.67 -7.55 -1.15
N PRO A 239 -3.53 -7.24 -1.81
CA PRO A 239 -2.25 -7.12 -1.12
C PRO A 239 -2.35 -6.17 0.07
N GLN A 240 -1.71 -6.51 1.19
CA GLN A 240 -1.69 -5.71 2.42
C GLN A 240 -3.03 -5.59 3.16
N VAL A 241 -4.06 -6.32 2.74
CA VAL A 241 -5.36 -6.40 3.41
C VAL A 241 -5.44 -7.72 4.18
N TRP A 242 -5.66 -7.63 5.50
CA TRP A 242 -5.93 -8.78 6.36
C TRP A 242 -7.41 -9.14 6.37
N LEU A 243 -8.29 -8.19 6.09
CA LEU A 243 -9.71 -8.44 6.10
C LEU A 243 -10.41 -7.68 4.97
N ASP A 244 -11.00 -8.42 4.04
CA ASP A 244 -11.88 -7.89 3.00
C ASP A 244 -13.32 -8.30 3.33
N HIS A 245 -14.13 -7.31 3.72
CA HIS A 245 -15.55 -7.50 3.96
C HIS A 245 -16.38 -6.98 2.79
N GLN A 246 -17.15 -7.88 2.17
CA GLN A 246 -18.03 -7.57 1.04
C GLN A 246 -19.49 -7.79 1.45
N VAL A 247 -20.33 -6.80 1.16
CA VAL A 247 -21.80 -6.92 1.27
C VAL A 247 -22.41 -6.92 -0.12
N VAL A 248 -23.10 -8.01 -0.46
CA VAL A 248 -23.59 -8.27 -1.81
C VAL A 248 -25.03 -8.75 -1.76
N ASP A 249 -25.88 -8.23 -2.65
CA ASP A 249 -27.22 -8.77 -2.89
C ASP A 249 -27.11 -9.91 -3.89
N VAL A 250 -27.72 -11.07 -3.62
CA VAL A 250 -27.84 -12.14 -4.62
C VAL A 250 -29.23 -12.75 -4.51
N ALA A 251 -30.02 -12.66 -5.58
CA ALA A 251 -31.39 -13.18 -5.62
C ALA A 251 -32.27 -12.75 -4.41
N GLY A 252 -32.11 -11.50 -3.96
CA GLY A 252 -32.83 -10.94 -2.80
C GLY A 252 -32.26 -11.31 -1.43
N GLU A 253 -31.34 -12.26 -1.34
CA GLU A 253 -30.56 -12.56 -0.13
C GLU A 253 -29.42 -11.57 0.04
N LEU A 254 -29.15 -11.12 1.27
CA LEU A 254 -27.95 -10.35 1.58
C LEU A 254 -26.83 -11.29 2.03
N ARG A 255 -25.71 -11.28 1.30
CA ARG A 255 -24.51 -12.07 1.61
C ARG A 255 -23.47 -11.17 2.27
N LEU A 256 -23.06 -11.55 3.48
CA LEU A 256 -21.97 -10.94 4.23
C LEU A 256 -20.73 -11.84 4.07
N GLN A 257 -19.77 -11.41 3.26
CA GLN A 257 -18.58 -12.18 2.92
C GLN A 257 -17.37 -11.56 3.62
N TRP A 258 -16.62 -12.38 4.36
CA TRP A 258 -15.40 -11.97 5.04
C TRP A 258 -14.28 -12.86 4.54
N ASP A 259 -13.34 -12.29 3.80
CA ASP A 259 -12.14 -12.96 3.35
C ASP A 259 -10.97 -12.50 4.22
N GLY A 260 -10.26 -13.47 4.83
CA GLY A 260 -9.09 -13.18 5.64
C GLY A 260 -8.04 -14.30 5.53
N PRO A 261 -6.76 -14.00 5.76
CA PRO A 261 -5.68 -14.98 5.72
C PRO A 261 -5.75 -15.93 6.92
N GLU A 262 -5.73 -17.24 6.64
CA GLU A 262 -5.65 -18.31 7.62
C GLU A 262 -4.41 -18.14 8.49
N GLY A 263 -4.60 -18.18 9.81
CA GLY A 263 -3.51 -18.14 10.79
C GLY A 263 -2.86 -16.78 11.05
N VAL A 264 -3.18 -15.73 10.27
CA VAL A 264 -2.74 -14.34 10.55
C VAL A 264 -3.67 -13.68 11.54
N LEU A 265 -4.98 -13.88 11.39
CA LEU A 265 -5.97 -13.55 12.40
C LEU A 265 -6.37 -14.87 13.11
N PRO A 266 -6.63 -14.85 14.43
CA PRO A 266 -7.19 -15.99 15.15
C PRO A 266 -8.45 -16.49 14.45
N ASP A 267 -8.43 -17.69 13.88
CA ASP A 267 -9.56 -18.19 13.08
C ASP A 267 -10.84 -18.33 13.91
N ASP A 268 -10.69 -18.70 15.18
CA ASP A 268 -11.75 -18.83 16.17
C ASP A 268 -12.37 -17.48 16.55
N GLU A 269 -11.55 -16.45 16.76
CA GLU A 269 -12.06 -15.10 17.03
C GLU A 269 -12.70 -14.50 15.78
N LEU A 270 -12.11 -14.70 14.60
CA LEU A 270 -12.67 -14.22 13.35
C LEU A 270 -14.01 -14.91 13.03
N ASP A 271 -14.12 -16.23 13.25
CA ASP A 271 -15.40 -16.95 13.16
C ASP A 271 -16.44 -16.35 14.11
N ALA A 272 -16.08 -16.10 15.38
CA ALA A 272 -16.98 -15.50 16.37
C ALA A 272 -17.40 -14.06 15.99
N VAL A 273 -16.46 -13.24 15.53
CA VAL A 273 -16.69 -11.85 15.09
C VAL A 273 -17.62 -11.79 13.89
N THR A 274 -17.39 -12.64 12.88
CA THR A 274 -18.26 -12.68 11.70
C THR A 274 -19.68 -13.16 12.02
N ALA A 275 -19.81 -14.14 12.94
CA ALA A 275 -21.10 -14.61 13.41
C ALA A 275 -21.86 -13.53 14.19
N ARG A 276 -21.17 -12.81 15.10
CA ARG A 276 -21.74 -11.68 15.85
C ARG A 276 -22.18 -10.55 14.93
N HIS A 277 -21.39 -10.26 13.90
CA HIS A 277 -21.78 -9.29 12.87
C HIS A 277 -23.07 -9.71 12.16
N ALA A 278 -23.16 -10.96 11.70
CA ALA A 278 -24.36 -11.47 11.05
C ALA A 278 -25.59 -11.46 11.97
N GLU A 279 -25.44 -11.82 13.24
CA GLU A 279 -26.49 -11.75 14.25
C GLU A 279 -26.97 -10.31 14.46
N ARG A 280 -26.05 -9.35 14.58
CA ARG A 280 -26.39 -7.93 14.72
C ARG A 280 -27.17 -7.42 13.52
N VAL A 281 -26.81 -7.82 12.31
CA VAL A 281 -27.58 -7.47 11.09
C VAL A 281 -29.00 -8.06 11.12
N ARG A 282 -29.18 -9.31 11.58
CA ARG A 282 -30.52 -9.91 11.73
C ARG A 282 -31.34 -9.21 12.82
N LEU A 283 -30.72 -8.83 13.93
CA LEU A 283 -31.40 -8.07 14.99
C LEU A 283 -31.86 -6.70 14.47
N LEU A 284 -31.03 -5.98 13.72
CA LEU A 284 -31.42 -4.72 13.09
C LEU A 284 -32.56 -4.88 12.09
N ALA A 285 -32.72 -6.05 11.46
CA ALA A 285 -33.84 -6.34 10.59
C ALA A 285 -35.15 -6.61 11.37
N THR A 286 -35.06 -7.35 12.48
CA THR A 286 -36.22 -7.99 13.11
C THR A 286 -36.67 -7.34 14.42
N ASP A 287 -35.79 -6.63 15.11
CA ASP A 287 -36.06 -6.00 16.40
C ASP A 287 -35.88 -4.48 16.34
N PRO A 288 -36.97 -3.70 16.43
CA PRO A 288 -36.88 -2.24 16.52
C PRO A 288 -36.05 -1.73 17.70
N ALA A 289 -35.95 -2.49 18.81
CA ALA A 289 -35.14 -2.09 19.96
C ALA A 289 -33.65 -2.06 19.64
N ALA A 290 -33.18 -2.86 18.67
CA ALA A 290 -31.77 -2.88 18.22
C ALA A 290 -31.31 -1.54 17.61
N TRP A 291 -32.24 -0.68 17.20
CA TRP A 291 -31.95 0.67 16.69
C TRP A 291 -31.82 1.72 17.79
N GLY A 292 -32.21 1.36 19.02
CA GLY A 292 -32.18 2.20 20.21
C GLY A 292 -30.79 2.24 20.89
N PRO A 293 -30.73 2.71 22.15
CA PRO A 293 -29.49 2.68 22.93
C PRO A 293 -29.04 1.24 23.20
N ALA A 294 -27.73 0.99 23.13
CA ALA A 294 -27.17 -0.28 23.58
C ALA A 294 -27.53 -0.53 25.05
N PRO A 295 -27.88 -1.78 25.44
CA PRO A 295 -28.13 -2.11 26.84
C PRO A 295 -26.88 -1.85 27.69
N ASP A 296 -27.09 -1.43 28.94
CA ASP A 296 -26.04 -1.11 29.90
C ASP A 296 -25.07 -2.29 30.09
N PRO A 297 -23.75 -2.12 29.90
CA PRO A 297 -22.75 -3.18 30.13
C PRO A 297 -22.74 -3.71 31.58
N ALA A 298 -23.43 -3.06 32.53
CA ALA A 298 -23.62 -3.55 33.89
C ALA A 298 -24.74 -4.58 34.07
N ALA A 299 -25.52 -4.92 33.03
CA ALA A 299 -26.50 -6.00 33.09
C ALA A 299 -25.79 -7.38 32.93
N PRO A 300 -26.12 -8.39 33.76
CA PRO A 300 -25.37 -9.64 33.78
C PRO A 300 -25.63 -10.47 32.51
N ALA A 301 -24.59 -10.62 31.67
CA ALA A 301 -24.57 -11.59 30.59
C ALA A 301 -24.32 -13.02 31.12
N PRO A 302 -24.81 -14.08 30.46
CA PRO A 302 -24.51 -15.46 30.83
C PRO A 302 -23.01 -15.75 30.68
N SER A 303 -22.45 -16.48 31.66
CA SER A 303 -21.01 -16.57 31.93
C SER A 303 -20.13 -17.03 30.75
N PRO A 304 -18.98 -16.37 30.48
CA PRO A 304 -17.94 -16.89 29.61
C PRO A 304 -17.02 -17.90 30.32
N VAL A 305 -16.51 -18.86 29.55
CA VAL A 305 -15.50 -19.86 29.92
C VAL A 305 -14.14 -19.18 30.18
N PRO A 306 -13.28 -19.64 31.12
CA PRO A 306 -12.08 -18.90 31.51
C PRO A 306 -10.94 -19.01 30.47
N ALA A 307 -10.30 -17.89 30.17
CA ALA A 307 -9.05 -17.82 29.39
C ALA A 307 -7.80 -18.08 30.27
N PRO A 308 -6.70 -18.64 29.72
CA PRO A 308 -5.45 -18.86 30.44
C PRO A 308 -4.61 -17.58 30.59
N PRO A 309 -3.61 -17.54 31.50
CA PRO A 309 -2.93 -16.31 31.89
C PRO A 309 -1.95 -15.80 30.84
N VAL A 310 -1.87 -14.47 30.74
CA VAL A 310 -0.94 -13.70 29.89
C VAL A 310 0.48 -13.75 30.47
N PRO A 311 1.55 -13.99 29.68
CA PRO A 311 2.92 -13.87 30.16
C PRO A 311 3.39 -12.40 30.19
N ALA A 312 4.28 -12.10 31.14
CA ALA A 312 4.86 -10.80 31.42
C ALA A 312 5.73 -10.22 30.27
N PRO A 313 5.92 -8.88 30.21
CA PRO A 313 6.59 -8.21 29.09
C PRO A 313 8.12 -8.37 29.19
N GLY A 314 8.71 -8.98 28.15
CA GLY A 314 10.16 -9.16 28.05
C GLY A 314 10.64 -9.76 26.72
N ALA A 315 9.83 -9.69 25.65
CA ALA A 315 10.24 -10.20 24.34
C ALA A 315 10.78 -9.06 23.48
N THR A 316 12.05 -9.16 23.11
CA THR A 316 12.62 -8.41 21.99
C THR A 316 11.88 -8.80 20.72
N VAL A 317 11.12 -7.85 20.15
CA VAL A 317 10.44 -8.03 18.87
C VAL A 317 11.51 -8.05 17.78
N ARG A 318 11.80 -9.23 17.26
CA ARG A 318 12.54 -9.36 16.00
C ARG A 318 11.54 -9.14 14.87
N ALA A 319 11.79 -8.17 13.99
CA ALA A 319 11.06 -8.08 12.73
C ALA A 319 11.24 -9.39 11.98
N ASP A 320 10.14 -9.98 11.49
CA ASP A 320 10.27 -11.10 10.58
C ASP A 320 10.90 -10.58 9.29
N ALA A 321 11.91 -11.28 8.77
CA ALA A 321 12.61 -10.87 7.57
C ALA A 321 11.64 -10.75 6.38
N ALA A 322 10.55 -11.50 6.37
CA ALA A 322 9.51 -11.42 5.35
C ALA A 322 8.73 -10.09 5.35
N ASP A 323 8.55 -9.44 6.51
CA ASP A 323 7.77 -8.20 6.65
C ASP A 323 8.45 -6.98 5.97
N ALA A 324 9.74 -7.09 5.67
CA ALA A 324 10.50 -6.12 4.90
C ALA A 324 10.13 -6.12 3.41
N VAL A 325 9.55 -7.22 2.89
CA VAL A 325 9.16 -7.36 1.48
C VAL A 325 7.72 -6.92 1.29
N ILE A 326 7.54 -5.84 0.56
CA ILE A 326 6.26 -5.15 0.37
C ILE A 326 5.82 -5.34 -1.08
N PRO A 327 4.75 -6.11 -1.36
CA PRO A 327 4.15 -6.12 -2.69
C PRO A 327 3.51 -4.76 -2.98
N LEU A 328 4.02 -4.06 -4.00
CA LEU A 328 3.43 -2.81 -4.48
C LEU A 328 2.41 -3.07 -5.57
N ARG A 329 2.62 -4.14 -6.35
CA ARG A 329 1.67 -4.60 -7.36
C ARG A 329 1.88 -6.09 -7.68
N GLY A 330 0.86 -6.91 -7.50
CA GLY A 330 0.97 -8.37 -7.63
C GLY A 330 1.80 -8.97 -6.49
N GLY A 331 2.49 -10.09 -6.74
CA GLY A 331 3.35 -10.76 -5.76
C GLY A 331 2.76 -12.02 -5.13
N ASP A 332 1.50 -12.36 -5.46
CA ASP A 332 0.82 -13.56 -4.94
C ASP A 332 1.32 -14.86 -5.60
N ASP A 333 1.93 -14.75 -6.78
CA ASP A 333 2.55 -15.85 -7.52
C ASP A 333 4.09 -15.77 -7.41
N PRO A 334 4.73 -16.68 -6.65
CA PRO A 334 6.19 -16.76 -6.53
C PRO A 334 6.91 -16.99 -7.86
N ASP A 335 6.25 -17.61 -8.84
CA ASP A 335 6.84 -18.01 -10.12
C ASP A 335 6.69 -16.93 -11.19
N ARG A 336 5.81 -15.94 -10.97
CA ARG A 336 5.69 -14.79 -11.86
C ARG A 336 6.91 -13.88 -11.73
N PRO A 337 7.51 -13.42 -12.84
CA PRO A 337 8.68 -12.53 -12.77
C PRO A 337 8.32 -11.21 -12.09
N ALA A 338 9.14 -10.82 -11.12
CA ALA A 338 8.92 -9.62 -10.31
C ALA A 338 10.14 -8.70 -10.36
N LEU A 339 9.91 -7.42 -10.63
CA LEU A 339 10.90 -6.37 -10.40
C LEU A 339 10.94 -6.04 -8.91
N VAL A 340 12.09 -6.26 -8.28
CA VAL A 340 12.33 -6.00 -6.85
C VAL A 340 13.05 -4.66 -6.69
N LEU A 341 12.40 -3.71 -6.02
CA LEU A 341 12.90 -2.35 -5.80
C LEU A 341 13.36 -2.13 -4.35
N VAL A 342 14.63 -1.86 -4.14
CA VAL A 342 15.23 -1.73 -2.80
C VAL A 342 15.14 -0.29 -2.30
N HIS A 343 14.86 -0.10 -1.01
CA HIS A 343 14.70 1.22 -0.40
C HIS A 343 15.90 2.19 -0.64
N PRO A 344 15.66 3.51 -0.72
CA PRO A 344 16.69 4.54 -0.68
C PRO A 344 17.23 4.73 0.76
N SER A 345 18.10 5.73 0.97
CA SER A 345 18.78 5.96 2.26
C SER A 345 17.83 6.25 3.44
N GLY A 346 16.60 6.68 3.16
CA GLY A 346 15.53 6.86 4.16
C GLY A 346 14.94 5.55 4.71
N GLY A 347 15.17 4.41 4.06
CA GLY A 347 14.69 3.08 4.50
C GLY A 347 13.28 2.70 4.06
N ASP A 348 12.44 3.67 3.68
CA ASP A 348 11.05 3.43 3.25
C ASP A 348 10.93 3.25 1.74
N VAL A 349 9.87 2.59 1.27
CA VAL A 349 9.69 2.21 -0.14
C VAL A 349 8.55 2.93 -0.85
N LEU A 350 7.85 3.84 -0.19
CA LEU A 350 6.66 4.48 -0.77
C LEU A 350 6.97 5.34 -1.99
N CYS A 351 8.23 5.72 -2.18
CA CYS A 351 8.70 6.38 -3.41
C CYS A 351 8.44 5.56 -4.68
N TYR A 352 8.24 4.25 -4.58
CA TYR A 352 8.00 3.38 -5.72
C TYR A 352 6.52 3.12 -6.02
N VAL A 353 5.58 3.62 -5.21
CA VAL A 353 4.14 3.34 -5.39
C VAL A 353 3.67 3.79 -6.77
N GLU A 354 3.96 5.03 -7.15
CA GLU A 354 3.56 5.56 -8.46
C GLU A 354 4.31 4.86 -9.61
N LEU A 355 5.60 4.54 -9.42
CA LEU A 355 6.37 3.79 -10.42
C LEU A 355 5.78 2.40 -10.65
N SER A 356 5.34 1.70 -9.61
CA SER A 356 4.74 0.36 -9.72
C SER A 356 3.51 0.34 -10.62
N ARG A 357 2.78 1.46 -10.71
CA ARG A 357 1.61 1.61 -11.58
C ARG A 357 2.00 1.73 -13.06
N MET A 358 3.23 2.18 -13.36
CA MET A 358 3.73 2.41 -14.72
C MET A 358 4.33 1.15 -15.37
N ILE A 359 4.92 0.25 -14.59
CA ILE A 359 5.65 -0.93 -15.10
C ILE A 359 4.72 -1.87 -15.90
N ASP A 360 5.23 -2.58 -16.91
CA ASP A 360 4.46 -3.52 -17.74
C ASP A 360 3.77 -4.57 -16.85
N ARG A 361 2.47 -4.80 -17.12
CA ARG A 361 1.61 -5.63 -16.28
C ARG A 361 2.00 -7.11 -16.26
N ARG A 362 2.86 -7.60 -17.14
CA ARG A 362 3.38 -8.99 -17.08
C ARG A 362 4.29 -9.21 -15.87
N PHE A 363 4.88 -8.15 -15.34
CA PHE A 363 5.77 -8.20 -14.19
C PHE A 363 5.07 -7.74 -12.91
N ASP A 364 5.30 -8.47 -11.83
CA ASP A 364 4.98 -8.01 -10.49
C ASP A 364 6.01 -6.96 -10.03
N VAL A 365 5.64 -6.15 -9.04
CA VAL A 365 6.52 -5.15 -8.44
C VAL A 365 6.53 -5.35 -6.94
N LEU A 366 7.68 -5.75 -6.42
CA LEU A 366 7.95 -5.89 -5.00
C LEU A 366 8.92 -4.78 -4.58
N ALA A 367 8.83 -4.34 -3.34
CA ALA A 367 9.82 -3.44 -2.76
C ALA A 367 10.35 -3.99 -1.45
N VAL A 368 11.60 -3.66 -1.12
CA VAL A 368 12.24 -4.10 0.12
C VAL A 368 12.56 -2.88 0.97
N ALA A 369 11.86 -2.74 2.10
CA ALA A 369 12.07 -1.69 3.09
C ALA A 369 13.15 -2.08 4.11
N ASP A 370 13.68 -1.12 4.84
CA ASP A 370 14.50 -1.45 6.00
C ASP A 370 13.60 -1.85 7.19
N PRO A 371 13.69 -3.09 7.68
CA PRO A 371 12.82 -3.57 8.76
C PRO A 371 12.98 -2.77 10.06
N HIS A 372 14.12 -2.10 10.26
CA HIS A 372 14.40 -1.32 11.47
C HIS A 372 13.64 0.01 11.52
N LEU A 373 13.00 0.45 10.42
CA LEU A 373 12.07 1.59 10.49
C LEU A 373 10.84 1.32 11.35
N SER A 374 10.46 0.04 11.49
CA SER A 374 9.27 -0.37 12.26
C SER A 374 9.62 -0.90 13.65
N LEU A 375 10.91 -0.90 14.01
CA LEU A 375 11.39 -1.40 15.29
C LEU A 375 11.76 -0.24 16.24
N PRO A 376 11.62 -0.42 17.56
CA PRO A 376 12.14 0.54 18.52
C PRO A 376 13.67 0.67 18.40
N ALA A 377 14.17 1.91 18.47
CA ALA A 377 15.60 2.16 18.64
C ALA A 377 16.03 1.91 20.09
N PRO A 378 17.31 1.56 20.37
CA PRO A 378 18.42 1.40 19.43
C PRO A 378 18.44 0.02 18.73
N HIS A 379 18.91 0.00 17.48
CA HIS A 379 19.02 -1.23 16.69
C HIS A 379 20.39 -1.88 16.87
N THR A 380 20.55 -2.76 17.86
CA THR A 380 21.84 -3.40 18.14
C THR A 380 22.22 -4.49 17.13
N ASP A 381 21.23 -5.07 16.45
CA ASP A 381 21.40 -6.22 15.55
C ASP A 381 21.32 -5.81 14.05
N ALA A 382 21.30 -4.50 13.80
CA ALA A 382 21.16 -3.91 12.48
C ALA A 382 22.41 -4.13 11.59
N PRO A 383 22.24 -4.58 10.32
CA PRO A 383 23.37 -4.66 9.39
C PRO A 383 23.98 -3.27 9.12
N GLU A 384 25.28 -3.10 9.39
CA GLU A 384 25.95 -1.79 9.30
C GLU A 384 26.68 -1.55 7.96
N THR A 385 26.72 -2.53 7.06
CA THR A 385 27.41 -2.42 5.77
C THR A 385 26.49 -2.73 4.61
N VAL A 386 26.74 -2.13 3.44
CA VAL A 386 25.96 -2.39 2.21
C VAL A 386 25.91 -3.89 1.86
N PRO A 387 27.02 -4.66 1.90
CA PRO A 387 26.97 -6.11 1.70
C PRO A 387 26.10 -6.85 2.71
N ALA A 388 26.15 -6.47 3.98
CA ALA A 388 25.33 -7.10 5.02
C ALA A 388 23.83 -6.75 4.87
N LEU A 389 23.51 -5.50 4.50
CA LEU A 389 22.14 -5.09 4.18
C LEU A 389 21.60 -5.84 2.95
N ALA A 390 22.39 -5.90 1.87
CA ALA A 390 22.04 -6.67 0.67
C ALA A 390 21.79 -8.16 0.99
N ALA A 391 22.64 -8.76 1.83
CA ALA A 391 22.46 -10.15 2.27
C ALA A 391 21.17 -10.34 3.08
N ALA A 392 20.86 -9.40 3.99
CA ALA A 392 19.61 -9.41 4.75
C ALA A 392 18.38 -9.27 3.85
N HIS A 393 18.42 -8.39 2.85
CA HIS A 393 17.36 -8.21 1.87
C HIS A 393 17.15 -9.43 0.98
N LEU A 394 18.22 -10.09 0.55
CA LEU A 394 18.12 -11.36 -0.18
C LEU A 394 17.55 -12.48 0.70
N ALA A 395 17.92 -12.53 1.99
CA ALA A 395 17.34 -13.48 2.93
C ALA A 395 15.84 -13.23 3.12
N ALA A 396 15.42 -11.97 3.26
CA ALA A 396 14.02 -11.54 3.30
C ALA A 396 13.23 -11.99 2.07
N LEU A 397 13.76 -11.73 0.87
CA LEU A 397 13.13 -12.15 -0.39
C LEU A 397 12.99 -13.67 -0.50
N ARG A 398 14.03 -14.42 -0.12
CA ARG A 398 13.99 -15.89 -0.10
C ARG A 398 13.00 -16.43 0.93
N ALA A 399 12.91 -15.80 2.10
CA ALA A 399 11.93 -16.13 3.13
C ALA A 399 10.50 -15.88 2.64
N ALA A 400 10.29 -14.83 1.84
CA ALA A 400 9.04 -14.55 1.13
C ALA A 400 8.80 -15.48 -0.09
N GLY A 401 9.57 -16.57 -0.23
CA GLY A 401 9.40 -17.56 -1.29
C GLY A 401 9.93 -17.15 -2.66
N ARG A 402 10.57 -15.98 -2.80
CA ARG A 402 11.09 -15.51 -4.09
C ARG A 402 12.31 -16.31 -4.53
N ARG A 403 12.33 -16.62 -5.82
CA ARG A 403 13.41 -17.33 -6.50
C ARG A 403 13.76 -16.60 -7.79
N GLY A 404 15.00 -16.82 -8.26
CA GLY A 404 15.45 -16.28 -9.54
C GLY A 404 14.66 -16.84 -10.73
N PRO A 405 14.73 -16.21 -11.91
CA PRO A 405 15.64 -15.11 -12.25
C PRO A 405 15.32 -13.79 -11.56
N TRP A 406 16.35 -13.06 -11.14
CA TRP A 406 16.22 -11.84 -10.35
C TRP A 406 16.22 -10.59 -11.22
N LEU A 407 15.12 -9.83 -11.18
CA LEU A 407 15.01 -8.50 -11.76
C LEU A 407 15.12 -7.51 -10.60
N LEU A 408 16.28 -6.87 -10.45
CA LEU A 408 16.57 -6.04 -9.29
C LEU A 408 16.64 -4.57 -9.69
N GLY A 409 16.30 -3.68 -8.76
CA GLY A 409 16.62 -2.28 -8.93
C GLY A 409 16.37 -1.41 -7.71
N GLY A 410 16.56 -0.12 -7.90
CA GLY A 410 16.23 0.89 -6.89
C GLY A 410 16.71 2.27 -7.28
N TRP A 411 16.13 3.26 -6.61
CA TRP A 411 16.50 4.66 -6.65
C TRP A 411 17.49 5.00 -5.56
N SER A 412 18.43 5.89 -5.88
CA SER A 412 19.38 6.41 -4.90
C SER A 412 20.20 5.25 -4.28
N MET A 413 20.28 5.14 -2.95
CA MET A 413 20.91 4.00 -2.27
C MET A 413 20.38 2.64 -2.74
N GLY A 414 19.11 2.57 -3.13
CA GLY A 414 18.46 1.34 -3.58
C GLY A 414 19.15 0.71 -4.78
N GLY A 415 19.65 1.52 -5.72
CA GLY A 415 20.42 1.02 -6.86
C GLY A 415 21.77 0.42 -6.45
N THR A 416 22.47 1.04 -5.49
CA THR A 416 23.71 0.48 -4.92
C THR A 416 23.45 -0.85 -4.23
N LEU A 417 22.39 -0.95 -3.43
CA LEU A 417 21.99 -2.19 -2.77
C LEU A 417 21.62 -3.26 -3.80
N ALA A 418 20.83 -2.92 -4.82
CA ALA A 418 20.45 -3.83 -5.90
C ALA A 418 21.67 -4.36 -6.67
N GLN A 419 22.69 -3.51 -6.92
CA GLN A 419 23.93 -3.92 -7.57
C GLN A 419 24.73 -4.88 -6.69
N GLU A 420 24.86 -4.60 -5.39
CA GLU A 420 25.55 -5.49 -4.46
C GLU A 420 24.80 -6.83 -4.29
N MET A 421 23.46 -6.81 -4.27
CA MET A 421 22.62 -8.00 -4.31
C MET A 421 22.87 -8.82 -5.59
N ALA A 422 22.98 -8.15 -6.75
CA ALA A 422 23.28 -8.81 -8.02
C ALA A 422 24.66 -9.49 -8.01
N VAL A 423 25.67 -8.87 -7.39
CA VAL A 423 27.01 -9.46 -7.21
C VAL A 423 26.92 -10.72 -6.35
N GLN A 424 26.21 -10.66 -5.21
CA GLN A 424 26.06 -11.80 -4.31
C GLN A 424 25.32 -12.97 -4.97
N LEU A 425 24.25 -12.68 -5.70
CA LEU A 425 23.48 -13.68 -6.46
C LEU A 425 24.30 -14.31 -7.57
N THR A 426 25.02 -13.50 -8.36
CA THR A 426 25.90 -13.99 -9.43
C THR A 426 27.01 -14.88 -8.87
N ALA A 427 27.64 -14.48 -7.77
CA ALA A 427 28.64 -15.29 -7.08
C ALA A 427 28.07 -16.61 -6.54
N ALA A 428 26.78 -16.65 -6.21
CA ALA A 428 26.04 -17.86 -5.84
C ALA A 428 25.55 -18.68 -7.05
N GLY A 429 25.86 -18.26 -8.29
CA GLY A 429 25.44 -18.94 -9.52
C GLY A 429 23.99 -18.67 -9.92
N GLU A 430 23.32 -17.70 -9.30
CA GLU A 430 21.95 -17.32 -9.62
C GLU A 430 21.88 -16.30 -10.77
N SER A 431 20.83 -16.40 -11.59
CA SER A 431 20.65 -15.51 -12.74
C SER A 431 20.06 -14.16 -12.32
N VAL A 432 20.70 -13.07 -12.76
CA VAL A 432 20.22 -11.70 -12.61
C VAL A 432 20.10 -11.06 -14.00
N PRO A 433 18.99 -11.25 -14.73
CA PRO A 433 18.89 -10.75 -16.11
C PRO A 433 18.84 -9.24 -16.24
N LEU A 434 18.38 -8.53 -15.20
CA LEU A 434 18.17 -7.09 -15.20
C LEU A 434 18.58 -6.45 -13.88
N LEU A 435 19.34 -5.36 -13.99
CA LEU A 435 19.64 -4.43 -12.91
C LEU A 435 19.15 -3.02 -13.31
N VAL A 436 18.24 -2.43 -12.54
CA VAL A 436 17.73 -1.07 -12.74
C VAL A 436 18.30 -0.15 -11.67
N MET A 437 18.90 0.95 -12.09
CA MET A 437 19.49 1.94 -11.20
C MET A 437 18.86 3.29 -11.53
N VAL A 438 18.18 3.91 -10.57
CA VAL A 438 17.55 5.22 -10.77
C VAL A 438 18.34 6.26 -10.00
N ASP A 439 19.05 7.10 -10.72
CA ASP A 439 19.93 8.17 -10.25
C ASP A 439 20.81 7.72 -9.07
N SER A 440 21.46 6.57 -9.25
CA SER A 440 22.39 5.96 -8.31
C SER A 440 23.80 6.03 -8.89
N ASN A 441 24.74 6.66 -8.22
CA ASN A 441 26.14 6.80 -8.65
C ASN A 441 27.06 5.76 -7.99
N ASP A 442 28.29 5.66 -8.50
CA ASP A 442 29.35 4.89 -7.86
C ASP A 442 29.53 5.34 -6.39
N PRO A 443 29.41 4.43 -5.40
CA PRO A 443 29.64 4.71 -3.99
C PRO A 443 31.01 5.30 -3.67
N ALA A 444 32.02 5.15 -4.54
CA ALA A 444 33.33 5.78 -4.40
C ALA A 444 33.26 7.33 -4.40
N HIS A 445 32.18 7.91 -4.90
CA HIS A 445 31.93 9.36 -4.85
C HIS A 445 31.23 9.83 -3.57
N ILE A 446 30.72 8.90 -2.76
CA ILE A 446 30.02 9.22 -1.50
C ILE A 446 31.02 9.57 -0.42
N ARG A 447 30.85 10.75 0.18
CA ARG A 447 31.69 11.23 1.28
C ARG A 447 31.02 10.98 2.63
N PRO A 448 31.80 10.62 3.68
CA PRO A 448 31.28 10.53 5.04
C PRO A 448 30.60 11.82 5.49
N VAL A 449 29.59 11.69 6.34
CA VAL A 449 29.02 12.83 7.07
C VAL A 449 30.11 13.34 8.03
N PRO A 450 30.46 14.63 8.01
CA PRO A 450 31.49 15.19 8.88
C PRO A 450 31.02 15.26 10.34
N GLY A 451 31.97 15.36 11.27
CA GLY A 451 31.72 15.55 12.69
C GLY A 451 31.74 14.27 13.53
N THR A 452 31.59 14.42 14.85
CA THR A 452 31.47 13.31 15.81
C THR A 452 30.40 13.62 16.87
N GLY A 453 29.84 12.59 17.50
CA GLY A 453 28.81 12.75 18.54
C GLY A 453 27.64 13.64 18.06
N THR A 454 27.32 14.67 18.84
CA THR A 454 26.20 15.58 18.55
C THR A 454 26.35 16.38 17.25
N GLU A 455 27.59 16.63 16.81
CA GLU A 455 27.84 17.29 15.51
C GLU A 455 27.43 16.38 14.35
N LEU A 456 27.77 15.09 14.46
CA LEU A 456 27.38 14.07 13.48
C LEU A 456 25.86 13.90 13.45
N ASP A 457 25.22 13.77 14.62
CA ASP A 457 23.77 13.60 14.72
C ASP A 457 23.02 14.77 14.06
N ARG A 458 23.49 16.00 14.31
CA ARG A 458 22.93 17.21 13.71
C ARG A 458 23.15 17.25 12.21
N ALA A 459 24.34 16.89 11.73
CA ALA A 459 24.63 16.82 10.30
C ALA A 459 23.74 15.77 9.59
N VAL A 460 23.48 14.61 10.22
CA VAL A 460 22.54 13.61 9.70
C VAL A 460 21.11 14.16 9.67
N ALA A 461 20.66 14.79 10.75
CA ALA A 461 19.31 15.36 10.82
C ALA A 461 19.07 16.43 9.74
N VAL A 462 20.05 17.30 9.50
CA VAL A 462 19.99 18.30 8.41
C VAL A 462 19.88 17.62 7.05
N ARG A 463 20.71 16.61 6.76
CA ARG A 463 20.65 15.88 5.48
C ARG A 463 19.32 15.14 5.32
N HIS A 464 18.78 14.57 6.39
CA HIS A 464 17.48 13.90 6.41
C HIS A 464 16.34 14.88 6.11
N LEU A 465 16.28 16.02 6.81
CA LEU A 465 15.25 17.03 6.57
C LEU A 465 15.37 17.63 5.16
N ARG A 466 16.57 17.98 4.69
CA ARG A 466 16.76 18.50 3.32
C ARG A 466 16.36 17.50 2.25
N ALA A 467 16.56 16.20 2.49
CA ALA A 467 16.09 15.16 1.57
C ALA A 467 14.55 15.13 1.52
N LEU A 468 13.88 15.25 2.66
CA LEU A 468 12.41 15.36 2.73
C LEU A 468 11.90 16.67 2.10
N GLU A 469 12.54 17.80 2.36
CA GLU A 469 12.23 19.10 1.75
C GLU A 469 12.27 19.01 0.22
N ALA A 470 13.36 18.47 -0.32
CA ALA A 470 13.57 18.34 -1.75
C ALA A 470 12.62 17.32 -2.40
N TYR A 471 12.27 16.25 -1.68
CA TYR A 471 11.32 15.24 -2.13
C TYR A 471 9.87 15.74 -2.13
N LEU A 472 9.46 16.44 -1.08
CA LEU A 472 8.08 16.92 -0.90
C LEU A 472 7.82 18.27 -1.54
N GLY A 473 8.86 19.03 -1.88
CA GLY A 473 8.73 20.42 -2.28
C GLY A 473 8.26 21.33 -1.13
N ALA A 474 8.62 20.98 0.12
CA ALA A 474 8.25 21.70 1.32
C ALA A 474 9.49 22.31 2.00
N ASP A 475 9.33 23.39 2.77
CA ASP A 475 10.40 23.99 3.56
C ASP A 475 10.25 23.54 5.02
N LEU A 476 11.16 22.70 5.50
CA LEU A 476 11.14 22.15 6.86
C LEU A 476 12.09 22.91 7.78
N ASP A 477 12.66 24.03 7.32
CA ASP A 477 13.68 24.79 8.03
C ASP A 477 14.83 23.90 8.52
N ALA A 478 15.39 23.09 7.61
CA ALA A 478 16.55 22.25 7.93
C ALA A 478 17.77 23.08 8.33
N ASP A 479 17.93 24.28 7.76
CA ASP A 479 19.04 25.19 8.07
C ASP A 479 18.98 25.73 9.50
N GLY A 480 17.77 25.90 10.05
CA GLY A 480 17.53 26.28 11.44
C GLY A 480 17.99 25.25 12.48
N LEU A 481 18.38 24.04 12.06
CA LEU A 481 19.07 23.08 12.93
C LEU A 481 20.55 23.40 13.13
N THR A 482 21.12 24.42 12.49
CA THR A 482 22.55 24.75 12.56
C THR A 482 22.82 26.21 12.92
N GLY A 483 24.03 26.52 13.38
CA GLY A 483 24.46 27.89 13.70
C GLY A 483 24.22 28.34 15.15
N PRO A 484 24.49 29.62 15.48
CA PRO A 484 24.54 30.15 16.85
C PRO A 484 23.21 30.15 17.63
N GLY A 485 22.09 29.80 16.99
CA GLY A 485 20.76 29.70 17.59
C GLY A 485 20.12 28.32 17.43
N ALA A 486 20.91 27.30 17.05
CA ALA A 486 20.40 25.96 16.83
C ALA A 486 19.76 25.39 18.12
N PRO A 487 18.62 24.70 18.02
CA PRO A 487 17.92 24.18 19.19
C PRO A 487 18.79 23.16 19.94
N PRO A 488 18.77 23.21 21.29
CA PRO A 488 19.59 22.33 22.12
C PRO A 488 19.10 20.87 22.05
N ASP A 489 17.78 20.66 21.99
CA ASP A 489 17.18 19.34 21.77
C ASP A 489 16.95 19.11 20.27
N LEU A 490 17.84 18.32 19.67
CA LEU A 490 17.77 17.99 18.25
C LEU A 490 16.55 17.14 17.90
N VAL A 491 16.19 16.19 18.76
CA VAL A 491 15.11 15.22 18.46
C VAL A 491 13.77 15.93 18.51
N ALA A 492 13.52 16.72 19.56
CA ALA A 492 12.31 17.53 19.66
C ALA A 492 12.21 18.54 18.50
N ALA A 493 13.32 19.21 18.17
CA ALA A 493 13.33 20.18 17.07
C ALA A 493 13.04 19.58 15.69
N VAL A 494 13.48 18.35 15.44
CA VAL A 494 13.12 17.61 14.22
C VAL A 494 11.67 17.16 14.31
N ALA A 495 11.23 16.59 15.44
CA ALA A 495 9.85 16.14 15.64
C ALA A 495 8.83 17.29 15.48
N ASP A 496 9.13 18.48 15.96
CA ASP A 496 8.30 19.69 15.80
C ASP A 496 8.16 20.07 14.33
N ARG A 497 9.28 20.23 13.61
CA ARG A 497 9.29 20.50 12.16
C ARG A 497 8.50 19.46 11.40
N LEU A 498 8.67 18.19 11.78
CA LEU A 498 7.95 17.11 11.17
C LEU A 498 6.43 17.23 11.45
N ARG A 499 6.00 17.35 12.72
CA ARG A 499 4.58 17.49 13.11
C ARG A 499 3.91 18.71 12.47
N ASP A 500 4.60 19.84 12.38
CA ASP A 500 4.08 21.09 11.78
C ASP A 500 3.75 20.91 10.29
N HIS A 501 4.56 20.11 9.60
CA HIS A 501 4.34 19.73 8.21
C HIS A 501 3.54 18.44 8.07
N GLY A 502 2.89 17.99 9.14
CA GLY A 502 2.16 16.73 9.24
C GLY A 502 3.04 15.48 9.16
N LEU A 503 4.36 15.64 8.90
CA LEU A 503 5.49 14.68 8.89
C LEU A 503 5.73 13.91 10.19
N LEU A 504 4.88 14.04 11.19
CA LEU A 504 4.80 13.15 12.32
C LEU A 504 3.39 13.29 12.91
N GLY A 505 2.80 12.20 13.39
CA GLY A 505 1.47 12.26 14.01
C GLY A 505 1.48 13.15 15.26
N ARG A 506 0.43 13.94 15.49
CA ARG A 506 0.33 14.80 16.69
C ARG A 506 0.41 14.05 18.01
N ALA A 507 0.04 12.77 18.00
CA ALA A 507 0.10 11.87 19.16
C ALA A 507 1.33 10.95 19.13
N GLU A 508 2.17 10.99 18.08
CA GLU A 508 3.36 10.15 18.03
C GLU A 508 4.48 10.74 18.90
N PRO A 509 5.17 9.90 19.68
CA PRO A 509 6.25 10.35 20.53
C PRO A 509 7.48 10.73 19.72
N ASP A 510 8.23 11.71 20.20
CA ASP A 510 9.49 12.18 19.61
C ASP A 510 10.51 11.04 19.42
N ALA A 511 10.41 9.99 20.24
CA ALA A 511 11.21 8.78 20.11
C ALA A 511 11.07 8.09 18.73
N ALA A 512 9.97 8.27 18.01
CA ALA A 512 9.80 7.77 16.65
C ALA A 512 10.79 8.41 15.66
N VAL A 513 11.19 9.67 15.89
CA VAL A 513 12.21 10.37 15.10
C VAL A 513 13.59 9.76 15.30
N VAL A 514 13.90 9.30 16.52
CA VAL A 514 15.18 8.67 16.85
C VAL A 514 15.45 7.46 15.96
N GLY A 515 14.45 6.60 15.75
CA GLY A 515 14.59 5.43 14.85
C GLY A 515 14.89 5.84 13.41
N ARG A 516 14.18 6.84 12.87
CA ARG A 516 14.38 7.32 11.49
C ARG A 516 15.76 7.92 11.26
N LEU A 517 16.21 8.74 12.20
CA LEU A 517 17.53 9.34 12.15
C LEU A 517 18.62 8.29 12.33
N ALA A 518 18.42 7.29 13.19
CA ALA A 518 19.35 6.18 13.37
C ALA A 518 19.49 5.33 12.09
N VAL A 519 18.38 4.98 11.44
CA VAL A 519 18.36 4.26 10.15
C VAL A 519 19.09 5.09 9.08
N THR A 520 18.76 6.38 8.95
CA THR A 520 19.42 7.28 8.00
C THR A 520 20.93 7.38 8.26
N ALA A 521 21.33 7.59 9.52
CA ALA A 521 22.74 7.67 9.92
C ALA A 521 23.49 6.39 9.55
N ARG A 522 22.93 5.22 9.87
CA ARG A 522 23.50 3.91 9.53
C ARG A 522 23.67 3.76 8.03
N HIS A 523 22.67 4.12 7.23
CA HIS A 523 22.73 4.04 5.78
C HIS A 523 23.79 4.94 5.16
N LEU A 524 23.89 6.19 5.62
CA LEU A 524 24.92 7.13 5.16
C LEU A 524 26.34 6.64 5.52
N ARG A 525 26.53 6.09 6.72
CA ARG A 525 27.80 5.45 7.13
C ARG A 525 28.13 4.26 6.23
N ALA A 526 27.16 3.37 6.02
CA ALA A 526 27.32 2.18 5.20
C ALA A 526 27.71 2.54 3.75
N LEU A 527 27.03 3.53 3.16
CA LEU A 527 27.31 4.01 1.80
C LEU A 527 28.70 4.61 1.66
N ALA A 528 29.09 5.51 2.56
CA ALA A 528 30.39 6.18 2.49
C ALA A 528 31.57 5.20 2.65
N ALA A 529 31.39 4.15 3.45
CA ALA A 529 32.36 3.08 3.65
C ALA A 529 32.38 2.06 2.50
N HIS A 530 31.33 2.00 1.68
CA HIS A 530 31.20 0.98 0.65
C HIS A 530 32.04 1.30 -0.60
N ARG A 531 32.52 0.25 -1.24
CA ARG A 531 33.12 0.28 -2.57
C ARG A 531 32.43 -0.79 -3.40
N ALA A 532 31.90 -0.37 -4.56
CA ALA A 532 31.21 -1.28 -5.45
C ALA A 532 32.16 -2.41 -5.88
N ARG A 533 31.65 -3.65 -5.82
CA ARG A 533 32.35 -4.81 -6.37
C ARG A 533 31.96 -4.97 -7.82
N ARG A 534 32.88 -5.48 -8.64
CA ARG A 534 32.61 -5.76 -10.05
C ARG A 534 31.55 -6.87 -10.18
N LEU A 535 30.46 -6.58 -10.89
CA LEU A 535 29.45 -7.54 -11.31
C LEU A 535 29.93 -8.24 -12.60
N ASP A 536 30.52 -9.42 -12.44
CA ASP A 536 31.07 -10.22 -13.55
C ASP A 536 30.00 -11.09 -14.23
N ALA A 537 28.91 -10.44 -14.68
CA ALA A 537 27.79 -11.08 -15.34
C ALA A 537 27.53 -10.42 -16.70
N THR A 538 28.11 -10.96 -17.77
CA THR A 538 27.95 -10.43 -19.14
C THR A 538 26.52 -10.51 -19.65
N GLY A 539 25.69 -11.40 -19.08
CA GLY A 539 24.27 -11.56 -19.39
C GLY A 539 23.33 -10.59 -18.65
N THR A 540 23.82 -9.86 -17.65
CA THR A 540 23.01 -8.89 -16.89
C THR A 540 22.94 -7.57 -17.65
N ALA A 541 21.75 -7.21 -18.13
CA ALA A 541 21.52 -5.88 -18.69
C ALA A 541 21.33 -4.89 -17.54
N THR A 542 22.05 -3.76 -17.59
CA THR A 542 21.88 -2.67 -16.62
C THR A 542 21.21 -1.48 -17.29
N VAL A 543 20.12 -0.99 -16.70
CA VAL A 543 19.50 0.29 -17.07
C VAL A 543 19.80 1.31 -15.98
N LEU A 544 20.52 2.36 -16.34
CA LEU A 544 20.74 3.51 -15.47
C LEU A 544 19.86 4.67 -15.94
N VAL A 545 18.83 4.99 -15.18
CA VAL A 545 18.01 6.19 -15.38
C VAL A 545 18.67 7.34 -14.62
N ARG A 546 19.27 8.30 -15.31
CA ARG A 546 20.00 9.42 -14.73
C ARG A 546 19.12 10.68 -14.71
N ALA A 547 19.14 11.42 -13.62
CA ALA A 547 18.60 12.77 -13.57
C ALA A 547 19.50 13.76 -14.35
N ASP A 548 18.93 14.57 -15.24
CA ASP A 548 19.69 15.53 -16.07
C ASP A 548 19.91 16.89 -15.40
N ARG A 549 19.21 17.16 -14.30
CA ARG A 549 19.34 18.40 -13.52
C ARG A 549 19.89 18.13 -12.14
N ARG A 550 20.65 19.09 -11.62
CA ARG A 550 20.99 19.10 -10.19
C ARG A 550 19.81 19.62 -9.37
N ALA A 551 19.62 19.08 -8.17
CA ALA A 551 18.62 19.57 -7.25
C ALA A 551 18.91 21.06 -6.92
N PRO A 552 17.88 21.93 -6.94
CA PRO A 552 18.04 23.33 -6.53
C PRO A 552 18.60 23.47 -5.11
N ARG A 553 18.29 22.50 -4.24
CA ARG A 553 18.87 22.32 -2.91
C ARG A 553 19.37 20.89 -2.78
N ASN A 554 20.68 20.69 -2.89
CA ASN A 554 21.28 19.37 -2.63
C ASN A 554 21.20 19.08 -1.11
N SER A 555 20.60 17.95 -0.75
CA SER A 555 20.51 17.51 0.65
C SER A 555 21.86 17.08 1.23
N GLY A 556 22.83 16.75 0.39
CA GLY A 556 24.15 16.26 0.76
C GLY A 556 24.18 14.77 1.14
N ILE A 557 23.19 13.97 0.75
CA ILE A 557 23.17 12.52 1.02
C ILE A 557 24.20 11.73 0.20
N GLY A 558 24.82 12.31 -0.83
CA GLY A 558 25.88 11.68 -1.61
C GLY A 558 25.37 10.94 -2.85
N MET A 559 24.14 11.16 -3.31
CA MET A 559 23.49 10.30 -4.30
C MET A 559 23.17 11.03 -5.61
N GLY A 560 23.24 10.29 -6.71
CA GLY A 560 22.81 10.72 -8.03
C GLY A 560 23.72 11.75 -8.69
N VAL A 561 23.16 12.45 -9.67
CA VAL A 561 23.87 13.52 -10.39
C VAL A 561 24.36 14.65 -9.46
N ASP A 562 23.71 14.83 -8.30
CA ASP A 562 23.99 15.88 -7.33
C ASP A 562 25.36 15.76 -6.68
N ASP A 563 25.83 14.53 -6.46
CA ASP A 563 27.08 14.26 -5.74
C ASP A 563 28.13 13.55 -6.61
N THR A 564 27.78 13.28 -7.87
CA THR A 564 28.70 12.76 -8.87
C THR A 564 29.60 13.87 -9.43
N PRO A 565 30.93 13.68 -9.48
CA PRO A 565 31.85 14.65 -10.07
C PRO A 565 31.57 14.87 -11.57
N PRO A 566 31.76 16.08 -12.12
CA PRO A 566 31.53 16.39 -13.53
C PRO A 566 32.28 15.52 -14.56
N GLY A 567 33.29 14.75 -14.14
CA GLY A 567 34.08 13.86 -14.99
C GLY A 567 33.70 12.37 -14.94
N ALA A 568 32.70 11.97 -14.15
CA ALA A 568 32.32 10.56 -14.00
C ALA A 568 31.50 9.99 -15.17
N GLY A 569 31.24 10.80 -16.21
CA GLY A 569 30.50 10.37 -17.39
C GLY A 569 28.99 10.28 -17.19
N PRO A 570 28.25 9.98 -18.27
CA PRO A 570 26.81 9.86 -18.21
C PRO A 570 26.34 8.66 -17.36
N ASP A 571 27.21 7.68 -17.16
CA ASP A 571 27.00 6.43 -16.44
C ASP A 571 27.21 6.53 -14.91
N LEU A 572 27.45 7.74 -14.40
CA LEU A 572 27.66 8.02 -12.98
C LEU A 572 28.78 7.16 -12.33
N GLY A 573 29.77 6.75 -13.12
CA GLY A 573 30.91 5.93 -12.69
C GLY A 573 30.71 4.41 -12.74
N TRP A 574 29.55 3.90 -13.19
CA TRP A 574 29.25 2.47 -13.10
C TRP A 574 29.94 1.58 -14.14
N SER A 575 30.39 2.09 -15.28
CA SER A 575 31.00 1.25 -16.34
C SER A 575 32.22 0.47 -15.85
N ALA A 576 32.95 0.97 -14.85
CA ALA A 576 34.11 0.28 -14.27
C ALA A 576 33.73 -1.00 -13.49
N HIS A 577 32.48 -1.09 -13.03
CA HIS A 577 32.00 -2.14 -12.14
C HIS A 577 31.08 -3.15 -12.81
N LEU A 578 30.74 -2.98 -14.09
CA LEU A 578 29.76 -3.81 -14.80
C LEU A 578 30.42 -4.49 -16.00
N ALA A 579 30.34 -5.83 -16.06
CA ALA A 579 30.79 -6.59 -17.23
C ALA A 579 29.72 -6.70 -18.33
N GLY A 580 28.45 -6.61 -17.96
CA GLY A 580 27.30 -6.65 -18.88
C GLY A 580 27.00 -5.30 -19.56
N PRO A 581 26.05 -5.28 -20.51
CA PRO A 581 25.68 -4.05 -21.20
C PRO A 581 25.03 -3.04 -20.24
N LEU A 582 25.49 -1.78 -20.32
CA LEU A 582 24.94 -0.65 -19.59
C LEU A 582 24.24 0.30 -20.54
N HIS A 583 22.94 0.50 -20.34
CA HIS A 583 22.14 1.49 -21.06
C HIS A 583 21.81 2.66 -20.12
N THR A 584 22.26 3.86 -20.46
CA THR A 584 21.98 5.07 -19.69
C THR A 584 20.89 5.88 -20.37
N VAL A 585 19.85 6.25 -19.62
CA VAL A 585 18.75 7.11 -20.07
C VAL A 585 18.72 8.37 -19.21
N GLY A 586 18.85 9.55 -19.83
CA GLY A 586 18.68 10.83 -19.15
C GLY A 586 17.20 11.21 -19.04
N VAL A 587 16.79 11.75 -17.90
CA VAL A 587 15.42 12.23 -17.66
C VAL A 587 15.49 13.66 -17.12
N ASP A 588 14.63 14.55 -17.63
CA ASP A 588 14.58 15.96 -17.25
C ASP A 588 13.98 16.19 -15.84
N ALA A 589 14.71 15.73 -14.83
CA ALA A 589 14.43 15.91 -13.41
C ALA A 589 15.74 16.07 -12.65
N HIS A 590 15.61 16.46 -11.38
CA HIS A 590 16.68 16.30 -10.39
C HIS A 590 16.49 15.01 -9.59
N HIS A 591 17.48 14.65 -8.77
CA HIS A 591 17.50 13.43 -7.97
C HIS A 591 16.17 13.12 -7.27
N TYR A 592 15.62 14.11 -6.53
CA TYR A 592 14.35 13.96 -5.79
C TYR A 592 13.08 14.04 -6.65
N GLY A 593 13.17 14.50 -7.90
CA GLY A 593 12.02 14.63 -8.79
C GLY A 593 11.87 13.47 -9.78
N VAL A 594 12.86 12.59 -9.86
CA VAL A 594 12.94 11.53 -10.88
C VAL A 594 11.81 10.49 -10.75
N LEU A 595 11.34 10.23 -9.53
CA LEU A 595 10.19 9.35 -9.26
C LEU A 595 8.84 10.09 -9.17
N HIS A 596 8.80 11.37 -9.56
CA HIS A 596 7.58 12.17 -9.58
C HIS A 596 7.23 12.63 -10.98
N ARG A 597 5.96 12.98 -11.20
CA ARG A 597 5.56 13.66 -12.42
C ARG A 597 6.22 15.04 -12.50
N PRO A 598 6.64 15.49 -13.70
CA PRO A 598 6.38 14.88 -15.00
C PRO A 598 7.39 13.82 -15.46
N ALA A 599 8.49 13.57 -14.73
CA ALA A 599 9.57 12.67 -15.13
C ALA A 599 9.23 11.18 -15.04
N LEU A 600 8.35 10.81 -14.11
CA LEU A 600 8.03 9.42 -13.79
C LEU A 600 7.63 8.53 -15.00
N PRO A 601 6.82 8.99 -15.99
CA PRO A 601 6.51 8.19 -17.17
C PRO A 601 7.74 7.81 -18.00
N ASP A 602 8.74 8.69 -18.11
CA ASP A 602 9.98 8.42 -18.85
C ASP A 602 10.83 7.38 -18.12
N VAL A 603 10.86 7.44 -16.78
CA VAL A 603 11.49 6.40 -15.95
C VAL A 603 10.81 5.05 -16.15
N GLY A 604 9.48 5.01 -16.10
CA GLY A 604 8.70 3.79 -16.36
C GLY A 604 8.97 3.22 -17.76
N ALA A 605 8.97 4.06 -18.79
CA ALA A 605 9.24 3.66 -20.16
C ALA A 605 10.66 3.08 -20.35
N ALA A 606 11.67 3.67 -19.70
CA ALA A 606 13.04 3.16 -19.75
C ALA A 606 13.17 1.76 -19.12
N ILE A 607 12.49 1.55 -17.99
CA ILE A 607 12.47 0.24 -17.31
C ILE A 607 11.71 -0.79 -18.14
N ASP A 608 10.53 -0.42 -18.65
CA ASP A 608 9.70 -1.31 -19.47
C ASP A 608 10.41 -1.72 -20.75
N ALA A 609 11.11 -0.81 -21.44
CA ALA A 609 11.88 -1.16 -22.62
C ALA A 609 12.86 -2.32 -22.36
N ALA A 610 13.53 -2.33 -21.20
CA ALA A 610 14.44 -3.41 -20.82
C ALA A 610 13.71 -4.68 -20.37
N LEU A 611 12.60 -4.55 -19.65
CA LEU A 611 11.75 -5.68 -19.26
C LEU A 611 11.15 -6.39 -20.48
N LEU A 612 10.74 -5.64 -21.50
CA LEU A 612 10.19 -6.17 -22.75
C LEU A 612 11.26 -6.88 -23.57
N ALA A 613 12.43 -6.28 -23.70
CA ALA A 613 13.57 -6.91 -24.37
C ALA A 613 13.98 -8.24 -23.69
N LEU A 614 13.74 -8.40 -22.39
CA LEU A 614 13.96 -9.69 -21.71
C LEU A 614 13.00 -10.77 -22.17
N LEU A 615 11.72 -10.44 -22.31
CA LEU A 615 10.71 -11.40 -22.76
C LEU A 615 10.98 -11.87 -24.19
N GLU A 616 11.43 -10.97 -25.07
CA GLU A 616 11.81 -11.30 -26.44
C GLU A 616 13.03 -12.21 -26.55
N ARG A 617 13.91 -12.22 -25.54
CA ARG A 617 15.07 -13.14 -25.50
C ARG A 617 14.73 -14.54 -24.98
N ILE A 618 13.57 -14.69 -24.33
CA ILE A 618 13.11 -15.93 -23.70
C ILE A 618 12.07 -16.65 -24.58
N ALA A 619 11.32 -15.89 -25.40
CA ALA A 619 10.42 -16.39 -26.43
C ALA A 619 11.19 -16.83 -27.68
#